data_AF-A0A7S4AY10-F1
#
_entry.id   AF-A0A7S4AY10-F1
#
_cell.length_a   1.000
_cell.length_b   1.000
_cell.length_c   1.000
_cell.angle_alpha   90.00
_cell.angle_beta   90.00
_cell.angle_gamma   90.00
#
_symmetry.space_group_name_H-M   'P 1'
#
loop_
_entity.id
_entity.type
_entity.pdbx_description
1 polymer ?
#
loop_
_entity_poly.entity_id
_entity_poly.type
_entity_poly.pdbx_seq_one_letter_code
_entity_poly.pdbx_strand_id
1 'polypeptide(L)'
;GATAAAAARALVANMSVEEASRLVAGVGWKSFSSVPGYYVGSVLGVPRLGVPSIHMHDAGQGFRTLTPKMVGQVTSWPSLLSLGATWDVRLAYAYGGAVAAEFAAKGANMLLGPSLNVHRVARGGRNAEYLSGEDAQLGAPLAAAYVRGAADAGVATVAKHFALNQQEYHRS
;
A
#
# COMPACT_ATOMS: atom_id res chain seq x y z
N GLY A 1 17.27 3.40 -22.21
CA GLY A 1 15.79 3.39 -22.28
C GLY A 1 15.24 4.68 -21.71
N ALA A 2 14.01 5.07 -22.06
CA ALA A 2 13.35 6.23 -21.47
C ALA A 2 13.13 6.03 -19.96
N THR A 3 13.24 7.10 -19.16
CA THR A 3 12.92 7.03 -17.72
C THR A 3 11.42 6.79 -17.51
N ALA A 4 11.03 6.25 -16.35
CA ALA A 4 9.62 6.04 -16.00
C ALA A 4 8.78 7.33 -16.16
N ALA A 5 9.35 8.49 -15.77
CA ALA A 5 8.70 9.79 -15.91
C ALA A 5 8.51 10.20 -17.37
N ALA A 6 9.49 9.93 -18.25
CA ALA A 6 9.36 10.24 -19.67
C ALA A 6 8.33 9.33 -20.35
N ALA A 7 8.32 8.04 -20.02
CA ALA A 7 7.32 7.09 -20.51
C ALA A 7 5.90 7.47 -20.07
N ALA A 8 5.70 7.82 -18.80
CA ALA A 8 4.41 8.26 -18.28
C ALA A 8 3.91 9.55 -18.96
N ARG A 9 4.79 10.54 -19.18
CA ARG A 9 4.42 11.76 -19.91
C ARG A 9 3.98 11.49 -21.34
N ALA A 10 4.71 10.65 -22.06
CA ALA A 10 4.37 10.29 -23.44
C ALA A 10 3.02 9.54 -23.50
N LEU A 11 2.75 8.68 -22.53
CA LEU A 11 1.49 7.95 -22.42
C LEU A 11 0.31 8.90 -22.15
N VAL A 12 0.45 9.79 -21.15
CA VAL A 12 -0.60 10.75 -20.77
C VAL A 12 -0.87 11.76 -21.88
N ALA A 13 0.14 12.18 -22.64
CA ALA A 13 -0.03 13.08 -23.78
C ALA A 13 -0.94 12.51 -24.89
N ASN A 14 -1.16 11.18 -24.90
CA ASN A 14 -2.03 10.50 -25.85
C ASN A 14 -3.41 10.13 -25.27
N MET A 15 -3.73 10.57 -24.04
CA MET A 15 -5.03 10.35 -23.40
C MET A 15 -6.00 11.50 -23.68
N SER A 16 -7.28 11.19 -23.82
CA SER A 16 -8.33 12.20 -23.65
C SER A 16 -8.46 12.59 -22.17
N VAL A 17 -9.13 13.71 -21.89
CA VAL A 17 -9.46 14.11 -20.51
C VAL A 17 -10.27 13.02 -19.80
N GLU A 18 -11.20 12.39 -20.52
CA GLU A 18 -12.02 11.27 -20.03
C GLU A 18 -11.18 10.03 -19.67
N GLU A 19 -10.14 9.74 -20.46
CA GLU A 19 -9.22 8.62 -20.19
C GLU A 19 -8.32 8.94 -19.00
N ALA A 20 -7.81 10.17 -18.92
CA ALA A 20 -6.99 10.63 -17.81
C ALA A 20 -7.78 10.69 -16.48
N SER A 21 -9.05 11.09 -16.52
CA SER A 21 -9.89 11.19 -15.32
C SER A 21 -10.13 9.84 -14.65
N ARG A 22 -10.16 8.74 -15.43
CA ARG A 22 -10.28 7.36 -14.89
C ARG A 22 -9.12 6.97 -13.99
N LEU A 23 -7.92 7.49 -14.24
CA LEU A 23 -6.72 7.18 -13.45
C LEU A 23 -6.70 7.89 -12.10
N VAL A 24 -7.57 8.89 -11.90
CA VAL A 24 -7.68 9.67 -10.65
C VAL A 24 -9.03 9.47 -9.96
N ALA A 25 -9.88 8.59 -10.49
CA ALA A 25 -11.20 8.28 -9.94
C ALA A 25 -11.25 6.82 -9.46
N GLY A 26 -11.24 6.64 -8.15
CA GLY A 26 -11.31 5.32 -7.52
C GLY A 26 -12.68 4.64 -7.69
N VAL A 27 -12.66 3.34 -7.95
CA VAL A 27 -13.81 2.44 -7.99
C VAL A 27 -13.59 1.25 -7.03
N GLY A 28 -14.63 0.45 -6.81
CA GLY A 28 -14.53 -0.78 -6.02
C GLY A 28 -14.97 -0.66 -4.56
N TRP A 29 -15.40 0.53 -4.13
CA TRP A 29 -15.95 0.75 -2.79
C TRP A 29 -17.32 1.44 -2.85
N LYS A 30 -18.27 1.01 -2.03
CA LYS A 30 -19.60 1.63 -1.89
C LYS A 30 -19.91 1.85 -0.42
N SER A 31 -20.04 3.11 -0.01
CA SER A 31 -20.25 3.50 1.39
C SER A 31 -19.15 2.94 2.30
N PHE A 32 -19.43 1.87 3.06
CA PHE A 32 -18.49 1.25 4.00
C PHE A 32 -18.04 -0.17 3.60
N SER A 33 -18.34 -0.63 2.37
CA SER A 33 -18.04 -2.00 1.94
C SER A 33 -17.39 -2.05 0.55
N SER A 34 -16.49 -3.01 0.36
CA SER A 34 -15.94 -3.34 -0.97
C SER A 34 -17.04 -3.91 -1.87
N VAL A 35 -17.04 -3.51 -3.13
CA VAL A 35 -17.87 -4.12 -4.16
C VAL A 35 -17.30 -5.52 -4.50
N PRO A 36 -18.11 -6.58 -4.55
CA PRO A 36 -17.63 -7.91 -4.92
C PRO A 36 -16.87 -7.91 -6.25
N GLY A 37 -15.73 -8.61 -6.29
CA GLY A 37 -14.86 -8.67 -7.47
C GLY A 37 -13.86 -7.53 -7.61
N TYR A 38 -13.89 -6.53 -6.72
CA TYR A 38 -12.90 -5.46 -6.66
C TYR A 38 -11.92 -5.66 -5.49
N TYR A 39 -10.75 -5.00 -5.62
CA TYR A 39 -9.83 -4.80 -4.51
C TYR A 39 -10.35 -3.67 -3.60
N VAL A 40 -9.63 -3.34 -2.52
CA VAL A 40 -10.00 -2.24 -1.62
C VAL A 40 -10.19 -0.94 -2.38
N GLY A 41 -9.31 -0.67 -3.35
CA GLY A 41 -9.48 0.37 -4.35
C GLY A 41 -9.01 -0.11 -5.72
N SER A 42 -9.58 0.44 -6.77
CA SER A 42 -9.07 0.25 -8.12
C SER A 42 -9.27 1.52 -8.92
N VAL A 43 -8.43 1.76 -9.92
CA VAL A 43 -8.67 2.77 -10.96
C VAL A 43 -8.72 2.06 -12.31
N LEU A 44 -9.60 2.54 -13.19
CA LEU A 44 -9.78 1.93 -14.51
C LEU A 44 -8.65 2.35 -15.44
N GLY A 45 -8.09 1.39 -16.16
CA GLY A 45 -7.04 1.64 -17.14
C GLY A 45 -7.53 2.32 -18.41
N VAL A 46 -6.64 2.39 -19.40
CA VAL A 46 -6.89 2.94 -20.74
C VAL A 46 -6.53 1.85 -21.77
N PRO A 47 -7.47 0.91 -22.09
CA PRO A 47 -7.18 -0.25 -22.94
C PRO A 47 -6.65 0.10 -24.33
N ARG A 48 -7.15 1.19 -24.93
CA ARG A 48 -6.70 1.70 -26.24
C ARG A 48 -5.19 2.00 -26.27
N LEU A 49 -4.63 2.38 -25.13
CA LEU A 49 -3.20 2.69 -24.96
C LEU A 49 -2.43 1.54 -24.28
N GLY A 50 -3.05 0.38 -24.08
CA GLY A 50 -2.43 -0.76 -23.39
C GLY A 50 -2.20 -0.54 -21.89
N VAL A 51 -2.88 0.44 -21.26
CA VAL A 51 -2.74 0.73 -19.83
C VAL A 51 -3.71 -0.14 -19.05
N PRO A 52 -3.25 -1.08 -18.22
CA PRO A 52 -4.13 -1.91 -17.40
C PRO A 52 -4.77 -1.08 -16.28
N SER A 53 -5.84 -1.63 -15.68
CA SER A 53 -6.34 -1.13 -14.41
C SER A 53 -5.30 -1.28 -13.31
N ILE A 54 -5.32 -0.38 -12.33
CA ILE A 54 -4.44 -0.45 -11.17
C ILE A 54 -5.28 -0.88 -9.98
N HIS A 55 -4.83 -1.92 -9.29
CA HIS A 55 -5.48 -2.53 -8.15
C HIS A 55 -4.70 -2.23 -6.86
N MET A 56 -5.39 -1.63 -5.90
CA MET A 56 -4.84 -1.29 -4.58
C MET A 56 -5.50 -2.14 -3.50
N HIS A 57 -4.69 -2.76 -2.64
CA HIS A 57 -5.19 -3.61 -1.58
C HIS A 57 -4.56 -3.26 -0.23
N ASP A 58 -5.31 -3.49 0.86
CA ASP A 58 -4.77 -3.43 2.21
C ASP A 58 -4.05 -4.74 2.55
N ALA A 59 -3.08 -4.79 3.47
CA ALA A 59 -2.50 -3.76 4.32
C ALA A 59 -0.96 -3.88 4.37
N GLY A 60 -0.30 -3.04 5.17
CA GLY A 60 1.15 -3.11 5.44
C GLY A 60 1.63 -4.35 6.21
N GLN A 61 0.73 -5.22 6.68
CA GLN A 61 1.08 -6.45 7.41
C GLN A 61 0.34 -7.69 6.88
N GLY A 62 0.07 -7.72 5.57
CA GLY A 62 -0.55 -8.86 4.90
C GLY A 62 -1.73 -8.49 4.02
N PHE A 63 -2.08 -9.40 3.12
CA PHE A 63 -3.20 -9.20 2.18
C PHE A 63 -4.53 -9.32 2.93
N ARG A 64 -5.33 -8.24 2.94
CA ARG A 64 -6.58 -8.16 3.69
C ARG A 64 -7.61 -9.15 3.15
N THR A 65 -8.20 -9.94 4.04
CA THR A 65 -9.37 -10.76 3.73
C THR A 65 -10.58 -9.85 3.47
N LEU A 66 -11.10 -9.84 2.23
CA LEU A 66 -12.35 -9.14 1.87
C LEU A 66 -13.56 -10.06 1.81
N THR A 67 -13.36 -11.35 1.58
CA THR A 67 -14.45 -12.32 1.46
C THR A 67 -14.14 -13.58 2.28
N PRO A 68 -15.17 -14.31 2.75
CA PRO A 68 -14.97 -15.59 3.45
C PRO A 68 -14.16 -16.61 2.63
N LYS A 69 -14.22 -16.54 1.30
CA LYS A 69 -13.49 -17.44 0.40
C LYS A 69 -11.97 -17.26 0.49
N MET A 70 -11.47 -16.13 0.98
CA MET A 70 -10.03 -15.85 1.12
C MET A 70 -9.46 -16.34 2.45
N VAL A 71 -10.31 -16.74 3.40
CA VAL A 71 -9.86 -17.25 4.71
C VAL A 71 -9.01 -18.50 4.50
N GLY A 72 -7.85 -18.55 5.16
CA GLY A 72 -6.87 -19.62 5.00
C GLY A 72 -6.03 -19.55 3.71
N GLN A 73 -6.18 -18.50 2.91
CA GLN A 73 -5.41 -18.29 1.67
C GLN A 73 -4.53 -17.03 1.73
N VAL A 74 -4.47 -16.36 2.87
CA VAL A 74 -3.66 -15.15 3.08
C VAL A 74 -2.73 -15.34 4.27
N THR A 75 -1.58 -14.69 4.23
CA THR A 75 -0.65 -14.71 5.36
C THR A 75 -0.95 -13.54 6.31
N SER A 76 -1.19 -13.84 7.58
CA SER A 76 -1.30 -12.84 8.64
C SER A 76 0.09 -12.62 9.24
N TRP A 77 0.77 -11.56 8.82
CA TRP A 77 2.13 -11.26 9.25
C TRP A 77 2.17 -10.60 10.63
N PRO A 78 3.31 -10.62 11.34
CA PRO A 78 3.51 -9.82 12.55
C PRO A 78 3.13 -8.35 12.34
N SER A 79 2.64 -7.65 13.37
CA SER A 79 2.31 -6.23 13.22
C SER A 79 3.55 -5.41 12.84
N LEU A 80 3.34 -4.26 12.19
CA LEU A 80 4.46 -3.38 11.84
C LEU A 80 5.17 -2.80 13.07
N LEU A 81 4.48 -2.67 14.21
CA LEU A 81 5.14 -2.36 15.49
C LEU A 81 6.11 -3.46 15.92
N SER A 82 5.72 -4.73 15.81
CA SER A 82 6.62 -5.85 16.11
C SER A 82 7.82 -5.88 15.18
N LEU A 83 7.63 -5.57 13.89
CA LEU A 83 8.74 -5.39 12.95
C LEU A 83 9.63 -4.22 13.35
N GLY A 84 9.05 -3.08 13.73
CA GLY A 84 9.78 -1.90 14.24
C GLY A 84 10.65 -2.24 15.45
N ALA A 85 10.12 -3.06 16.37
CA ALA A 85 10.82 -3.51 17.56
C ALA A 85 12.01 -4.46 17.31
N THR A 86 12.24 -4.89 16.06
CA THR A 86 13.42 -5.71 15.70
C THR A 86 14.67 -4.87 15.45
N TRP A 87 14.49 -3.59 15.05
CA TRP A 87 15.58 -2.69 14.66
C TRP A 87 16.43 -3.25 13.50
N ASP A 88 15.92 -4.27 12.79
CA ASP A 88 16.65 -4.99 11.76
C ASP A 88 16.18 -4.54 10.36
N VAL A 89 17.03 -3.73 9.73
CA VAL A 89 16.81 -3.21 8.37
C VAL A 89 16.77 -4.33 7.32
N ARG A 90 17.55 -5.40 7.50
CA ARG A 90 17.55 -6.53 6.57
C ARG A 90 16.26 -7.32 6.70
N LEU A 91 15.78 -7.51 7.93
CA LEU A 91 14.48 -8.12 8.19
C LEU A 91 13.34 -7.28 7.61
N ALA A 92 13.37 -5.96 7.76
CA ALA A 92 12.37 -5.06 7.17
C ALA A 92 12.32 -5.15 5.63
N TYR A 93 13.48 -5.26 4.97
CA TYR A 93 13.55 -5.51 3.54
C TYR A 93 12.92 -6.85 3.15
N ALA A 94 13.31 -7.94 3.83
CA ALA A 94 12.77 -9.27 3.56
C ALA A 94 11.27 -9.35 3.81
N TYR A 95 10.79 -8.73 4.89
CA TYR A 95 9.38 -8.61 5.23
C TYR A 95 8.61 -7.89 4.12
N GLY A 96 9.06 -6.70 3.72
CA GLY A 96 8.41 -5.91 2.67
C GLY A 96 8.30 -6.68 1.35
N GLY A 97 9.37 -7.38 0.95
CA GLY A 97 9.38 -8.22 -0.25
C GLY A 97 8.44 -9.43 -0.15
N ALA A 98 8.40 -10.10 1.00
CA ALA A 98 7.53 -11.26 1.19
C ALA A 98 6.04 -10.88 1.19
N VAL A 99 5.67 -9.77 1.84
CA VAL A 99 4.29 -9.25 1.78
C VAL A 99 3.95 -8.84 0.34
N ALA A 100 4.84 -8.12 -0.35
CA ALA A 100 4.62 -7.70 -1.73
C ALA A 100 4.48 -8.88 -2.71
N ALA A 101 5.25 -9.96 -2.52
CA ALA A 101 5.12 -11.16 -3.35
C ALA A 101 3.71 -11.77 -3.26
N GLU A 102 3.09 -11.76 -2.07
CA GLU A 102 1.70 -12.20 -1.91
C GLU A 102 0.71 -11.27 -2.65
N PHE A 103 0.96 -9.96 -2.64
CA PHE A 103 0.13 -8.98 -3.35
C PHE A 103 0.22 -9.17 -4.87
N ALA A 104 1.44 -9.31 -5.40
CA ALA A 104 1.69 -9.58 -6.81
C ALA A 104 1.01 -10.89 -7.26
N ALA A 105 1.18 -11.97 -6.49
CA ALA A 105 0.56 -13.27 -6.77
C ALA A 105 -0.98 -13.22 -6.79
N LYS A 106 -1.57 -12.27 -6.05
CA LYS A 106 -3.02 -12.04 -6.01
C LYS A 106 -3.50 -10.94 -6.95
N GLY A 107 -2.62 -10.37 -7.78
CA GLY A 107 -2.95 -9.38 -8.81
C GLY A 107 -3.06 -7.93 -8.33
N ALA A 108 -2.65 -7.61 -7.10
CA ALA A 108 -2.58 -6.24 -6.62
C ALA A 108 -1.31 -5.55 -7.13
N ASN A 109 -1.45 -4.34 -7.66
CA ASN A 109 -0.33 -3.50 -8.12
C ASN A 109 0.22 -2.61 -7.02
N MET A 110 -0.63 -2.26 -6.05
CA MET A 110 -0.28 -1.39 -4.94
C MET A 110 -0.65 -2.00 -3.58
N LEU A 111 0.31 -1.95 -2.68
CA LEU A 111 0.16 -2.29 -1.26
C LEU A 111 -0.10 -1.01 -0.46
N LEU A 112 -1.26 -0.95 0.20
CA LEU A 112 -1.66 0.18 1.03
C LEU A 112 -0.92 0.17 2.38
N GLY A 113 0.35 0.53 2.35
CA GLY A 113 1.30 0.52 3.46
C GLY A 113 2.74 0.67 2.95
N PRO A 114 3.74 0.71 3.84
CA PRO A 114 3.62 0.63 5.30
C PRO A 114 3.02 1.91 5.91
N SER A 115 2.48 1.80 7.14
CA SER A 115 2.05 2.98 7.89
C SER A 115 3.23 3.53 8.72
N LEU A 116 3.46 4.84 8.67
CA LEU A 116 4.67 5.53 9.14
C LEU A 116 4.36 6.71 10.09
N ASN A 117 3.16 6.73 10.67
CA ASN A 117 2.76 7.71 11.67
C ASN A 117 3.53 7.48 12.99
N VAL A 118 4.09 8.53 13.57
CA VAL A 118 4.84 8.41 14.84
C VAL A 118 3.90 8.14 16.03
N HIS A 119 4.30 7.31 16.99
CA HIS A 119 3.54 6.96 18.19
C HIS A 119 3.44 8.13 19.18
N ARG A 120 2.76 9.22 18.82
CA ARG A 120 2.61 10.42 19.66
C ARG A 120 1.64 10.20 20.82
N VAL A 121 0.57 9.44 20.58
CA VAL A 121 -0.45 9.13 21.59
C VAL A 121 -0.29 7.68 21.98
N ALA A 122 0.12 7.40 23.23
CA ALA A 122 0.33 6.02 23.69
C ALA A 122 -0.92 5.13 23.55
N ARG A 123 -2.11 5.72 23.70
CA ARG A 123 -3.42 5.07 23.49
C ARG A 123 -3.93 5.15 22.03
N GLY A 124 -3.06 5.45 21.08
CA GLY A 124 -3.40 5.53 19.66
C GLY A 124 -3.88 4.18 19.14
N GLY A 125 -5.13 4.13 18.63
CA GLY A 125 -5.77 2.88 18.21
C GLY A 125 -5.08 2.15 17.06
N ARG A 126 -4.16 2.81 16.35
CA ARG A 126 -3.43 2.28 15.20
C ARG A 126 -1.92 2.17 15.41
N ASN A 127 -1.42 2.37 16.63
CA ASN A 127 0.03 2.28 16.92
C ASN A 127 0.62 0.94 16.48
N ALA A 128 -0.13 -0.17 16.55
CA ALA A 128 0.32 -1.48 16.09
C ALA A 128 0.61 -1.54 14.57
N GLU A 129 -0.04 -0.70 13.76
CA GLU A 129 0.19 -0.62 12.32
C GLU A 129 1.40 0.24 11.95
N TYR A 130 1.94 1.03 12.89
CA TYR A 130 2.93 2.05 12.58
C TYR A 130 4.35 1.51 12.76
N LEU A 131 5.06 1.34 11.64
CA LEU A 131 6.44 0.85 11.59
C LEU A 131 7.45 1.82 12.22
N SER A 132 7.13 3.10 12.25
CA SER A 132 8.06 4.14 12.69
C SER A 132 8.31 4.15 14.20
N GLY A 133 7.47 3.51 15.01
CA GLY A 133 7.52 3.68 16.47
C GLY A 133 7.32 5.14 16.88
N GLU A 134 7.91 5.55 18.00
CA GLU A 134 7.89 6.95 18.47
C GLU A 134 9.03 7.83 17.94
N ASP A 135 10.04 7.24 17.30
CA ASP A 135 11.24 7.93 16.85
C ASP A 135 11.41 7.85 15.32
N ALA A 136 11.50 9.01 14.68
CA ALA A 136 11.62 9.09 13.23
C ALA A 136 12.97 8.59 12.70
N GLN A 137 14.05 8.70 13.49
CA GLN A 137 15.38 8.25 13.08
C GLN A 137 15.46 6.72 13.07
N LEU A 138 14.78 6.05 13.99
CA LEU A 138 14.63 4.61 14.01
C LEU A 138 13.72 4.11 12.89
N GLY A 139 12.57 4.77 12.72
CA GLY A 139 11.55 4.35 11.76
C GLY A 139 11.95 4.50 10.29
N ALA A 140 12.67 5.58 9.95
CA ALA A 140 13.04 5.91 8.58
C ALA A 140 13.82 4.81 7.83
N PRO A 141 14.93 4.24 8.37
CA PRO A 141 15.68 3.19 7.68
C PRO A 141 14.87 1.90 7.49
N LEU A 142 14.02 1.53 8.46
CA LEU A 142 13.13 0.37 8.37
C LEU A 142 12.08 0.56 7.28
N ALA A 143 11.43 1.74 7.25
CA ALA A 143 10.46 2.09 6.22
C ALA A 143 11.08 2.07 4.82
N ALA A 144 12.27 2.65 4.64
CA ALA A 144 12.97 2.64 3.38
C ALA A 144 13.34 1.22 2.93
N ALA A 145 13.74 0.35 3.86
CA ALA A 145 14.01 -1.06 3.57
C ALA A 145 12.74 -1.82 3.16
N TYR A 146 11.64 -1.66 3.90
CA TYR A 146 10.34 -2.24 3.55
C TYR A 146 9.92 -1.84 2.13
N VAL A 147 9.96 -0.54 1.82
CA VAL A 147 9.55 0.01 0.53
C VAL A 147 10.42 -0.54 -0.61
N ARG A 148 11.74 -0.65 -0.40
CA ARG A 148 12.65 -1.25 -1.39
C ARG A 148 12.33 -2.73 -1.63
N GLY A 149 12.16 -3.51 -0.56
CA GLY A 149 11.81 -4.93 -0.69
C GLY A 149 10.52 -5.14 -1.47
N ALA A 150 9.51 -4.32 -1.23
CA ALA A 150 8.25 -4.36 -1.97
C ALA A 150 8.40 -3.96 -3.45
N ALA A 151 9.17 -2.90 -3.73
CA ALA A 151 9.45 -2.45 -5.08
C ALA A 151 10.23 -3.49 -5.90
N ASP A 152 11.20 -4.17 -5.29
CA ASP A 152 11.97 -5.25 -5.92
C ASP A 152 11.11 -6.49 -6.20
N ALA A 153 10.02 -6.68 -5.44
CA ALA A 153 8.98 -7.68 -5.72
C ALA A 153 7.92 -7.20 -6.74
N GLY A 154 8.09 -6.02 -7.33
CA GLY A 154 7.22 -5.50 -8.40
C GLY A 154 5.91 -4.87 -7.93
N VAL A 155 5.76 -4.56 -6.64
CA VAL A 155 4.56 -3.93 -6.07
C VAL A 155 4.89 -2.53 -5.54
N ALA A 156 4.10 -1.54 -5.94
CA ALA A 156 4.26 -0.19 -5.41
C ALA A 156 3.68 -0.10 -3.99
N THR A 157 4.35 0.63 -3.11
CA THR A 157 3.87 0.89 -1.73
C THR A 157 3.20 2.24 -1.60
N VAL A 158 2.26 2.36 -0.68
CA VAL A 158 1.66 3.64 -0.26
C VAL A 158 2.08 3.91 1.18
N ALA A 159 3.16 4.69 1.33
CA ALA A 159 3.55 5.24 2.63
C ALA A 159 2.41 6.11 3.18
N LYS A 160 1.84 5.73 4.32
CA LYS A 160 0.63 6.36 4.89
C LYS A 160 0.78 6.63 6.39
N HIS A 161 0.05 7.54 7.00
CA HIS A 161 -0.95 8.45 6.47
C HIS A 161 -0.38 9.85 6.52
N PHE A 162 -0.20 10.44 5.34
CA PHE A 162 0.26 11.81 5.23
C PHE A 162 -0.94 12.75 5.42
N ALA A 163 -1.02 13.57 6.47
CA ALA A 163 -0.04 13.77 7.55
C ALA A 163 -0.68 13.81 8.94
N LEU A 164 0.15 13.63 9.98
CA LEU A 164 -0.19 13.85 11.39
C LEU A 164 -1.40 13.06 11.95
N ASN A 165 -1.71 11.91 11.36
CA ASN A 165 -2.77 11.02 11.82
C ASN A 165 -2.36 10.19 13.05
N GLN A 166 -2.27 10.84 14.22
CA GLN A 166 -1.74 10.24 15.46
C GLN A 166 -2.80 9.72 16.44
N GLN A 167 -4.09 9.98 16.18
CA GLN A 167 -5.19 9.51 17.01
C GLN A 167 -6.40 9.17 16.15
N GLU A 168 -7.18 8.20 16.59
CA GLU A 168 -8.37 7.75 15.85
C GLU A 168 -9.62 8.54 16.22
N TYR A 169 -9.70 9.04 17.45
CA TYR A 169 -10.82 9.84 17.91
C TYR A 169 -10.87 11.15 17.13
N HIS A 170 -11.98 11.37 16.40
CA HIS A 170 -12.21 12.55 15.58
C HIS A 170 -11.11 12.80 14.53
N ARG A 171 -10.67 11.72 13.86
CA ARG A 171 -9.65 11.79 12.79
C ARG A 171 -10.15 12.41 11.47
N SER A 172 -11.42 12.84 11.40
CA SER A 172 -12.09 13.42 10.24
C SER A 172 -13.04 14.54 10.65
#